data_AF-A0A087DAA3-F1
#
_entry.id   AF-A0A087DAA3-F1
#
_cell.length_a   1.000
_cell.length_b   1.000
_cell.length_c   1.000
_cell.angle_alpha   90.00
_cell.angle_beta   90.00
_cell.angle_gamma   90.00
#
_symmetry.space_group_name_H-M   'P 1'
#
loop_
_entity.id
_entity.type
_entity.pdbx_description
1 polymer ?
#
loop_
_entity_poly.entity_id
_entity_poly.type
_entity_poly.pdbx_seq_one_letter_code
_entity_poly.pdbx_strand_id
1 'polypeptide(L)' 'MTSEIKKERVRHWHERNIPDSEIVRLLGIPEAEVKAIISNPPQPRKPVKKNFGPEFIEPPAFFD' A
#
# COMPACT_ATOMS: atom_id res chain seq x y z
N MET A 1 -6.88 7.00 -9.86
CA MET A 1 -5.79 6.50 -8.99
C MET A 1 -6.10 6.89 -7.55
N THR A 2 -6.22 5.90 -6.66
CA THR A 2 -6.49 6.09 -5.23
C THR A 2 -5.32 6.82 -4.56
N SER A 3 -5.63 7.75 -3.64
CA SER A 3 -4.62 8.58 -2.95
C SER A 3 -3.57 7.77 -2.17
N GLU A 4 -3.86 6.52 -1.84
CA GLU A 4 -2.91 5.59 -1.20
C GLU A 4 -1.71 5.23 -2.08
N ILE A 5 -1.95 4.92 -3.35
CA ILE A 5 -0.88 4.52 -4.27
C ILE A 5 0.10 5.68 -4.48
N LYS A 6 -0.40 6.92 -4.48
CA LYS A 6 0.46 8.12 -4.54
C LYS A 6 1.32 8.25 -3.29
N LYS A 7 0.74 8.09 -2.09
CA LYS A 7 1.47 8.16 -0.81
C LYS A 7 2.56 7.09 -0.71
N GLU A 8 2.23 5.88 -1.13
CA GLU A 8 3.16 4.75 -1.13
C GLU A 8 4.33 5.00 -2.09
N ARG A 9 4.05 5.53 -3.29
CA ARG A 9 5.10 5.94 -4.23
C ARG A 9 5.99 7.04 -3.68
N VAL A 10 5.43 8.11 -3.12
CA VAL A 10 6.22 9.20 -2.50
C VAL A 10 7.20 8.64 -1.48
N ARG A 11 6.72 7.77 -0.59
CA ARG A 11 7.56 7.13 0.43
C ARG A 11 8.67 6.27 -0.19
N HIS A 12 8.33 5.45 -1.17
CA HIS A 12 9.28 4.59 -1.87
C HIS A 12 10.41 5.37 -2.54
N TRP A 13 10.12 6.53 -3.13
CA TRP A 13 11.14 7.40 -3.71
C TRP A 13 11.96 8.12 -2.64
N HIS A 14 11.33 8.59 -1.57
CA HIS A 14 12.02 9.23 -0.45
C HIS A 14 12.98 8.27 0.28
N GLU A 15 12.59 6.99 0.49
CA GLU A 15 13.48 5.96 1.06
C GLU A 15 14.71 5.68 0.19
N ARG A 16 14.63 5.96 -1.12
CA ARG A 16 15.75 5.88 -2.06
C ARG A 16 16.62 7.15 -2.08
N ASN A 17 16.42 8.08 -1.15
CA ASN A 17 17.11 9.37 -1.09
C ASN A 17 16.93 10.21 -2.37
N ILE A 18 15.76 10.10 -3.02
CA ILE A 18 15.43 10.94 -4.16
C ILE A 18 14.93 12.30 -3.65
N PRO A 19 15.42 13.42 -4.21
CA PRO A 19 15.02 14.74 -3.75
C PRO A 19 13.54 15.01 -4.01
N ASP A 20 12.90 15.75 -3.10
CA ASP A 20 11.46 16.05 -3.14
C ASP A 20 11.03 16.68 -4.46
N SER A 21 11.86 17.56 -5.04
CA SER A 21 11.59 18.21 -6.33
C SER A 21 11.50 17.21 -7.49
N GLU A 22 12.27 16.12 -7.47
CA GLU A 22 12.16 15.06 -8.47
C GLU A 22 10.91 14.21 -8.22
N ILE A 23 10.56 13.95 -6.96
CA ILE A 23 9.32 13.25 -6.60
C ILE A 23 8.09 14.04 -7.08
N VAL A 24 8.10 15.37 -6.92
CA VAL A 24 7.09 16.30 -7.44
C VAL A 24 6.98 16.20 -8.97
N ARG A 25 8.10 16.19 -9.70
CA ARG A 25 8.13 15.99 -11.17
C ARG A 25 7.59 14.64 -11.59
N LEU A 26 8.00 13.55 -10.91
CA LEU A 26 7.65 12.18 -11.26
C LEU A 26 6.18 11.85 -10.99
N LEU A 27 5.61 12.39 -9.91
CA LEU A 27 4.26 12.08 -9.46
C LEU A 27 3.24 13.17 -9.77
N GLY A 28 3.68 14.36 -10.20
CA GLY A 28 2.82 15.50 -10.54
C GLY A 28 2.00 16.01 -9.36
N ILE A 29 2.57 15.97 -8.16
CA ILE A 29 1.92 16.40 -6.90
C ILE A 29 2.69 17.57 -6.31
N PRO A 30 2.00 18.52 -5.65
CA PRO A 30 2.65 19.70 -5.10
C PRO A 30 3.63 19.33 -3.98
N GLU A 31 4.69 20.12 -3.83
CA GLU A 31 5.72 19.90 -2.80
C GLU A 31 5.12 19.87 -1.38
N ALA A 32 4.08 20.68 -1.13
CA ALA A 32 3.35 20.68 0.13
C ALA A 32 2.71 19.32 0.45
N GLU A 33 2.15 18.63 -0.56
CA GLU A 33 1.62 17.27 -0.38
C GLU A 33 2.74 16.27 -0.13
N VAL A 34 3.85 16.36 -0.86
CA VAL A 34 5.02 15.47 -0.66
C VAL A 34 5.54 15.58 0.77
N LYS A 35 5.77 16.81 1.25
CA LYS A 35 6.17 17.08 2.64
C LYS A 35 5.14 16.61 3.65
N ALA A 36 3.84 16.80 3.40
CA ALA A 36 2.80 16.30 4.28
C ALA A 36 2.79 14.77 4.39
N ILE A 37 3.09 14.07 3.30
CA ILE A 37 3.15 12.60 3.27
C ILE A 37 4.39 12.08 3.99
N ILE A 38 5.54 12.73 3.82
CA ILE A 38 6.79 12.39 4.50
C ILE A 38 6.68 12.68 6.00
N SER A 39 6.13 13.85 6.36
CA SER A 39 6.00 14.30 7.75
C SER A 39 4.90 13.56 8.52
N ASN A 40 3.88 13.05 7.84
CA ASN A 40 2.78 12.31 8.46
C ASN A 40 2.57 10.97 7.75
N PRO A 41 3.44 9.96 8.05
CA PRO A 41 3.33 8.67 7.42
C PRO A 41 1.95 8.06 7.71
N PRO A 42 1.21 7.59 6.70
CA PRO A 42 -0.07 6.95 6.94
C PRO A 42 0.12 5.78 7.89
N GLN A 43 -0.65 5.75 8.99
CA GLN A 43 -0.67 4.60 9.88
C GLN A 43 -0.88 3.34 9.02
N PRO A 44 -0.10 2.27 9.24
CA PRO A 44 -0.24 1.05 8.48
C PRO A 44 -1.69 0.62 8.58
N ARG A 45 -2.40 0.64 7.44
CA ARG A 45 -3.74 0.07 7.37
C ARG A 45 -3.56 -1.38 7.74
N LYS A 46 -4.12 -1.77 8.90
CA LYS A 46 -4.05 -3.15 9.41
C LYS A 46 -4.35 -4.07 8.22
N PRO A 47 -3.53 -5.10 7.97
CA PRO A 47 -3.80 -6.03 6.88
C PRO A 47 -5.21 -6.54 7.09
N VAL A 48 -6.08 -6.33 6.09
CA VAL A 48 -7.38 -6.99 6.05
C VAL A 48 -7.04 -8.48 6.02
N LYS A 49 -7.15 -9.15 7.16
CA LYS A 49 -7.04 -10.60 7.24
C LYS A 49 -8.16 -11.15 6.38
N LYS A 50 -7.84 -11.41 5.12
CA LYS A 50 -8.63 -12.24 4.23
C LYS A 50 -8.54 -13.65 4.83
N ASN A 51 -9.52 -13.99 5.68
CA ASN A 51 -9.78 -15.35 6.13
C ASN A 51 -10.17 -16.19 4.91
N PHE A 52 -9.21 -16.52 4.05
CA PHE A 52 -9.34 -17.62 3.09
C PHE A 52 -8.67 -18.83 3.75
N GLY A 53 -9.38 -19.46 4.68
CA GLY A 53 -9.14 -20.87 4.93
C GLY A 53 -9.75 -21.64 3.76
N PRO A 54 -9.08 -22.66 3.19
CA PRO A 54 -9.78 -23.59 2.32
C PRO A 54 -10.85 -24.28 3.19
N GLU A 55 -12.12 -24.09 2.87
CA GLU A 55 -13.16 -25.00 3.36
C GLU A 55 -12.84 -26.37 2.77
N PHE A 56 -12.14 -27.19 3.56
CA PHE A 56 -11.88 -28.58 3.23
C PHE A 56 -13.22 -29.31 3.38
N ILE A 57 -13.95 -29.44 2.28
CA ILE A 57 -15.16 -30.25 2.22
C ILE A 57 -14.69 -31.70 2.16
N GLU A 58 -14.73 -32.42 3.29
CA GLU A 58 -14.52 -33.86 3.32
C GLU A 58 -15.55 -34.55 2.41
N PRO A 59 -15.14 -35.32 1.38
CA PRO A 59 -16.09 -36.06 0.57
C PRO A 59 -16.75 -37.16 1.42
N PRO A 60 -18.07 -37.41 1.25
CA PRO A 60 -18.75 -38.45 2.01
C PRO A 60 -18.14 -39.81 1.68
N ALA A 61 -17.73 -40.54 2.73
CA ALA A 61 -17.28 -41.92 2.61
C ALA A 61 -18.47 -42.80 2.21
N PHE A 62 -18.56 -43.16 0.92
CA PHE A 62 -19.39 -44.27 0.50
C PHE A 62 -18.69 -45.56 0.95
N PHE A 63 -19.22 -46.20 1.99
CA PHE A 63 -18.85 -47.56 2.35
C PHE A 63 -19.67 -48.54 1.50
N ASP A 64 -18.98 -49.48 0.85
CA ASP A 64 -19.52 -50.65 0.13
C ASP A 64 -19.89 -51.76 1.12
#